data_AF-A0AAJ5R1M9-F1
#
_entry.id   AF-A0AAJ5R1M9-F1
#
_cell.length_a   1.000
_cell.length_b   1.000
_cell.length_c   1.000
_cell.angle_alpha   90.00
_cell.angle_beta   90.00
_cell.angle_gamma   90.00
#
_symmetry.space_group_name_H-M   'P 1'
#
loop_
_entity.id
_entity.type
_entity.pdbx_description
1 polymer ?
#
loop_
_entity_poly.entity_id
_entity_poly.type
_entity_poly.pdbx_seq_one_letter_code
_entity_poly.pdbx_strand_id
1 'polypeptide(L)'
;MGEITIAASDLCTLNERSSAGDSDVLRRLALVIQFIKDAVRILDQEGVPDHVHIRVRVGDDSLPVLYGYIVTMIDTVISYTLKVSSPKLVRDIQYKSVWTKLFYHSTFNGPAGQVVAFKLRRRLYNQIAGIRIDEMGCLRNFRGAKILRFCLNVLGLVVDQNNDTKHRRALHKAVLAWTKKHFVWLHSHHPRLAESCLGNHITYDAEHLRLAYTHPAKGPIGNVSYLALNPAPPPPEPVAASAVPNA
;
A
#
# COMPACT_ATOMS: atom_id res chain seq x y z
N MET A 1 10.54 23.05 11.57
CA MET A 1 9.08 22.79 11.63
C MET A 1 8.89 21.35 12.08
N GLY A 2 8.23 21.11 13.21
CA GLY A 2 7.90 19.75 13.64
C GLY A 2 6.80 19.19 12.74
N GLU A 3 7.07 18.10 12.03
CA GLU A 3 6.04 17.42 11.25
C GLU A 3 5.02 16.80 12.20
N ILE A 4 3.76 17.24 12.15
CA ILE A 4 2.66 16.74 13.00
C ILE A 4 2.51 15.21 12.94
N THR A 5 2.95 14.58 11.83
CA THR A 5 2.97 13.13 11.65
C THR A 5 3.78 12.40 12.73
N ILE A 6 4.81 13.03 13.29
CA ILE A 6 5.65 12.44 14.36
C ILE A 6 4.81 12.01 15.57
N ALA A 7 3.66 12.66 15.82
CA ALA A 7 2.75 12.30 16.88
C ALA A 7 2.20 10.86 16.77
N ALA A 8 2.24 10.26 15.57
CA ALA A 8 1.83 8.88 15.31
C ALA A 8 3.02 7.90 15.17
N SER A 9 4.26 8.35 15.40
CA SER A 9 5.47 7.54 15.18
C SER A 9 5.61 6.36 16.14
N ASP A 10 4.99 6.45 17.31
CA ASP A 10 5.00 5.45 18.38
C ASP A 10 3.87 4.41 18.25
N LEU A 11 3.18 4.34 17.12
CA LEU A 11 2.21 3.28 16.81
C LEU A 11 2.77 1.86 17.01
N CYS A 12 4.08 1.66 16.82
CA CYS A 12 4.72 0.37 17.06
C CYS A 12 4.71 -0.07 18.53
N THR A 13 4.55 0.86 19.48
CA THR A 13 4.48 0.55 20.92
C THR A 13 3.19 -0.21 21.28
N LEU A 14 2.17 -0.17 20.42
CA LEU A 14 0.93 -0.94 20.55
C LEU A 14 1.14 -2.45 20.44
N ASN A 15 2.33 -2.89 20.03
CA ASN A 15 2.67 -4.31 19.99
C ASN A 15 2.86 -4.91 21.40
N GLU A 16 3.14 -4.08 22.41
CA GLU A 16 3.61 -4.51 23.74
C GLU A 16 2.70 -4.06 24.91
N ARG A 17 1.68 -3.22 24.65
CA ARG A 17 0.90 -2.52 25.70
C ARG A 17 -0.51 -3.08 25.88
N SER A 18 -1.07 -2.84 27.08
CA SER A 18 -2.43 -3.22 27.48
C SER A 18 -3.26 -1.99 27.92
N SER A 19 -4.10 -1.51 26.99
CA SER A 19 -5.32 -0.69 27.16
C SER A 19 -5.21 0.84 27.31
N ALA A 20 -4.66 1.40 28.38
CA ALA A 20 -4.74 2.85 28.61
C ALA A 20 -3.79 3.64 27.68
N GLY A 21 -2.54 3.20 27.58
CA GLY A 21 -1.55 3.78 26.67
C GLY A 21 -1.91 3.59 25.18
N ASP A 22 -2.71 2.58 24.87
CA ASP A 22 -3.17 2.31 23.51
C ASP A 22 -4.19 3.37 23.05
N SER A 23 -5.03 3.83 23.97
CA SER A 23 -6.05 4.85 23.68
C SER A 23 -5.44 6.20 23.30
N ASP A 24 -4.35 6.61 23.96
CA ASP A 24 -3.64 7.86 23.66
C ASP A 24 -2.94 7.82 22.30
N VAL A 25 -2.21 6.73 22.02
CA VAL A 25 -1.51 6.55 20.73
C VAL A 25 -2.52 6.56 19.57
N LEU A 26 -3.66 5.89 19.72
CA LEU A 26 -4.72 5.90 18.71
C LEU A 26 -5.41 7.27 18.59
N ARG A 27 -5.54 8.03 19.69
CA ARG A 27 -6.05 9.40 19.68
C ARG A 27 -5.12 10.34 18.92
N ARG A 28 -3.80 10.23 19.13
CA ARG A 28 -2.80 11.02 18.38
C ARG A 28 -2.81 10.68 16.90
N LEU A 29 -2.92 9.41 16.52
CA LEU A 29 -3.14 9.02 15.12
C LEU A 29 -4.42 9.67 14.56
N ALA A 30 -5.52 9.66 15.30
CA ALA A 30 -6.76 10.27 14.86
C ALA A 30 -6.63 11.78 14.64
N LEU A 31 -5.89 12.49 15.49
CA LEU A 31 -5.59 13.92 15.33
C LEU A 31 -4.76 14.19 14.06
N VAL A 32 -3.73 13.38 13.79
CA VAL A 32 -2.93 13.51 12.57
C VAL A 32 -3.78 13.30 11.32
N ILE A 33 -4.63 12.27 11.31
CA ILE A 33 -5.55 12.01 10.20
C ILE A 33 -6.55 13.17 10.03
N GLN A 34 -7.08 13.71 11.13
CA GLN A 34 -8.00 14.84 11.07
C GLN A 34 -7.32 16.09 10.52
N PHE A 35 -6.08 16.39 10.93
CA PHE A 35 -5.29 17.48 10.36
C PHE A 35 -5.12 17.33 8.85
N ILE A 36 -4.76 16.13 8.36
CA ILE A 36 -4.64 15.86 6.92
C ILE A 36 -5.95 16.13 6.20
N LYS A 37 -7.08 15.68 6.77
CA LYS A 37 -8.41 15.92 6.20
C LYS A 37 -8.74 17.41 6.12
N ASP A 38 -8.47 18.15 7.19
CA ASP A 38 -8.72 19.58 7.23
C ASP A 38 -7.82 20.36 6.26
N ALA A 39 -6.56 19.96 6.12
CA ALA A 39 -5.65 20.55 5.12
C ALA A 39 -6.19 20.36 3.68
N VAL A 40 -6.66 19.16 3.34
CA VAL A 40 -7.28 18.91 2.02
C VAL A 40 -8.57 19.71 1.85
N ARG A 41 -9.41 19.77 2.88
CA ARG A 41 -10.66 20.54 2.87
C ARG A 41 -10.41 22.03 2.62
N ILE A 42 -9.39 22.61 3.25
CA ILE A 42 -9.02 24.02 3.04
C ILE A 42 -8.56 24.23 1.59
N LEU A 43 -7.74 23.34 1.05
CA LEU A 43 -7.33 23.43 -0.36
C LEU A 43 -8.50 23.27 -1.33
N ASP A 44 -9.48 22.42 -1.01
CA ASP A 44 -10.71 22.30 -1.81
C ASP A 44 -11.53 23.60 -1.78
N GLN A 45 -11.53 24.34 -0.67
CA GLN A 45 -12.23 25.63 -0.53
C GLN A 45 -11.57 26.76 -1.31
N GLU A 46 -10.23 26.81 -1.33
CA GLU A 46 -9.46 27.78 -2.11
C GLU A 46 -9.47 27.50 -3.62
N GLY A 47 -9.81 26.27 -4.01
CA GLY A 47 -9.79 25.81 -5.39
C GLY A 47 -8.40 25.35 -5.85
N VAL A 48 -8.36 24.60 -6.95
CA VAL A 48 -7.10 24.12 -7.53
C VAL A 48 -6.60 25.15 -8.53
N PRO A 49 -5.39 25.72 -8.34
CA PRO A 49 -4.82 26.67 -9.29
C PRO A 49 -4.63 26.04 -10.69
N ASP A 50 -4.79 26.84 -11.75
CA ASP A 50 -4.75 26.35 -13.14
C ASP A 50 -3.42 25.67 -13.54
N HIS A 51 -2.32 26.05 -12.88
CA HIS A 51 -0.99 25.47 -13.10
C HIS A 51 -0.81 24.09 -12.44
N VAL A 52 -1.76 23.62 -11.63
CA VAL A 52 -1.67 22.31 -10.96
C VAL A 52 -2.15 21.22 -11.91
N HIS A 53 -1.23 20.60 -12.61
CA HIS A 53 -1.55 19.46 -13.47
C HIS A 53 -1.63 18.15 -12.66
N ILE A 54 -2.77 17.47 -12.74
CA ILE A 54 -2.95 16.12 -12.16
C ILE A 54 -1.96 15.13 -12.82
N ARG A 55 -1.78 15.24 -14.14
CA ARG A 55 -0.84 14.44 -14.92
C ARG A 55 0.40 15.26 -15.24
N VAL A 56 1.41 15.09 -14.41
CA VAL A 56 2.76 15.60 -14.70
C VAL A 56 3.40 14.68 -15.74
N ARG A 57 3.77 15.20 -16.92
CA ARG A 57 4.62 14.48 -17.89
C ARG A 57 6.04 14.37 -17.31
N VAL A 58 6.74 13.28 -17.63
CA VAL A 58 8.12 13.05 -17.16
C VAL A 58 8.96 14.31 -17.46
N GLY A 59 9.54 14.91 -16.42
CA GLY A 59 10.39 16.12 -16.53
C GLY A 59 9.92 17.36 -15.77
N ASP A 60 8.69 17.38 -15.24
CA ASP A 60 8.16 18.53 -14.48
C ASP A 60 7.99 18.17 -12.99
N ASP A 61 9.11 17.98 -12.28
CA ASP A 61 9.13 17.52 -10.88
C ASP A 61 8.64 18.57 -9.86
N SER A 62 8.10 19.69 -10.32
CA SER A 62 7.52 20.71 -9.45
C SER A 62 6.14 20.26 -8.95
N LEU A 63 6.13 19.43 -7.91
CA LEU A 63 4.94 19.35 -7.07
C LEU A 63 4.59 20.78 -6.63
N PRO A 64 3.35 21.27 -6.80
CA PRO A 64 2.95 22.43 -6.02
C PRO A 64 3.11 21.97 -4.57
N VAL A 65 4.03 22.65 -3.90
CA VAL A 65 4.76 22.20 -2.70
C VAL A 65 3.80 21.59 -1.65
N LEU A 66 2.61 22.19 -1.51
CA LEU A 66 1.57 21.78 -0.55
C LEU A 66 0.93 20.41 -0.83
N TYR A 67 0.52 20.11 -2.08
CA TYR A 67 -0.06 18.81 -2.42
C TYR A 67 0.96 17.69 -2.22
N GLY A 68 2.21 17.97 -2.58
CA GLY A 68 3.35 17.09 -2.34
C GLY A 68 3.55 16.80 -0.86
N TYR A 69 3.50 17.83 -0.01
CA TYR A 69 3.58 17.67 1.44
C TYR A 69 2.46 16.82 2.01
N ILE A 70 1.20 17.04 1.62
CA ILE A 70 0.06 16.22 2.09
C ILE A 70 0.27 14.75 1.71
N VAL A 71 0.70 14.48 0.46
CA VAL A 71 1.01 13.11 0.02
C VAL A 71 2.14 12.50 0.86
N THR A 72 3.18 13.27 1.17
CA THR A 72 4.27 12.82 2.06
C THR A 72 3.76 12.54 3.47
N MET A 73 2.89 13.38 4.02
CA MET A 73 2.30 13.13 5.34
C MET A 73 1.50 11.82 5.37
N ILE A 74 0.69 11.56 4.35
CA ILE A 74 -0.09 10.31 4.28
C ILE A 74 0.84 9.09 4.12
N ASP A 75 1.85 9.16 3.25
CA ASP A 75 2.86 8.10 3.07
C ASP A 75 3.65 7.83 4.36
N THR A 76 3.97 8.88 5.13
CA THR A 76 4.61 8.76 6.45
C THR A 76 3.70 8.08 7.46
N VAL A 77 2.42 8.48 7.54
CA VAL A 77 1.44 7.82 8.44
C VAL A 77 1.27 6.35 8.07
N ILE A 78 1.11 6.02 6.78
CA ILE A 78 1.06 4.64 6.31
C ILE A 78 2.32 3.90 6.76
N SER A 79 3.50 4.48 6.58
CA SER A 79 4.77 3.88 6.98
C SER A 79 4.84 3.57 8.48
N TYR A 80 4.25 4.39 9.35
CA TYR A 80 4.15 4.07 10.77
C TYR A 80 3.21 2.88 11.04
N THR A 81 2.08 2.79 10.32
CA THR A 81 1.19 1.62 10.44
C THR A 81 1.83 0.31 9.98
N LEU A 82 2.86 0.37 9.12
CA LEU A 82 3.60 -0.82 8.67
C LEU A 82 4.48 -1.43 9.76
N LYS A 83 4.78 -0.67 10.82
CA LYS A 83 5.58 -1.10 11.98
C LYS A 83 4.75 -1.77 13.07
N VAL A 84 3.42 -1.71 12.96
CA VAL A 84 2.53 -2.47 13.84
C VAL A 84 2.58 -3.93 13.39
N SER A 85 2.85 -4.83 14.33
CA SER A 85 3.01 -6.27 14.10
C SER A 85 1.88 -7.08 14.72
N SER A 86 1.18 -6.55 15.73
CA SER A 86 0.06 -7.21 16.40
C SER A 86 -1.07 -7.56 15.42
N PRO A 87 -1.35 -8.86 15.16
CA PRO A 87 -2.33 -9.27 14.16
C PRO A 87 -3.74 -8.73 14.41
N LYS A 88 -4.13 -8.60 15.68
CA LYS A 88 -5.43 -8.06 16.08
C LYS A 88 -5.57 -6.58 15.71
N LEU A 89 -4.49 -5.80 15.82
CA LEU A 89 -4.53 -4.34 15.67
C LEU A 89 -4.19 -3.86 14.26
N VAL A 90 -3.34 -4.58 13.52
CA VAL A 90 -2.88 -4.17 12.19
C VAL A 90 -4.04 -3.81 11.26
N ARG A 91 -5.05 -4.68 11.18
CA ARG A 91 -6.22 -4.42 10.33
C ARG A 91 -7.00 -3.22 10.81
N ASP A 92 -7.27 -3.12 12.11
CA ASP A 92 -8.08 -2.03 12.67
C ASP A 92 -7.40 -0.68 12.46
N ILE A 93 -6.09 -0.60 12.65
CA ILE A 93 -5.32 0.63 12.41
C ILE A 93 -5.27 0.96 10.92
N GLN A 94 -4.83 0.01 10.08
CA GLN A 94 -4.63 0.26 8.65
C GLN A 94 -5.96 0.53 7.94
N TYR A 95 -6.97 -0.34 8.15
CA TYR A 95 -8.26 -0.23 7.48
C TYR A 95 -9.16 0.81 8.15
N LYS A 96 -9.52 0.65 9.44
CA LYS A 96 -10.54 1.53 10.07
C LYS A 96 -9.99 2.91 10.38
N SER A 97 -8.80 3.00 11.00
CA SER A 97 -8.28 4.27 11.51
C SER A 97 -7.60 5.13 10.45
N VAL A 98 -6.99 4.53 9.42
CA VAL A 98 -6.30 5.27 8.36
C VAL A 98 -7.07 5.22 7.05
N TRP A 99 -7.24 4.05 6.45
CA TRP A 99 -7.77 3.93 5.09
C TRP A 99 -9.21 4.43 4.97
N THR A 100 -10.12 3.96 5.83
CA THR A 100 -11.53 4.40 5.84
C THR A 100 -11.65 5.90 6.08
N LYS A 101 -10.89 6.44 7.03
CA LYS A 101 -10.94 7.86 7.35
C LYS A 101 -10.46 8.76 6.21
N LEU A 102 -9.49 8.31 5.43
CA LEU A 102 -8.97 9.06 4.29
C LEU A 102 -9.82 8.85 3.02
N PHE A 103 -10.23 7.63 2.70
CA PHE A 103 -10.80 7.31 1.38
C PHE A 103 -12.32 7.18 1.33
N TYR A 104 -13.00 6.92 2.45
CA TYR A 104 -14.46 6.70 2.46
C TYR A 104 -15.27 7.89 2.99
N HIS A 105 -14.68 8.76 3.82
CA HIS A 105 -15.38 9.95 4.35
C HIS A 105 -15.21 11.19 3.46
N SER A 106 -15.29 11.01 2.14
CA SER A 106 -15.27 12.08 1.13
C SER A 106 -14.05 13.02 1.12
N THR A 107 -13.01 12.76 1.90
CA THR A 107 -11.81 13.61 2.02
C THR A 107 -11.19 13.96 0.67
N PHE A 108 -11.26 13.05 -0.30
CA PHE A 108 -10.66 13.25 -1.62
C PHE A 108 -11.67 13.53 -2.73
N ASN A 109 -12.91 13.89 -2.41
CA ASN A 109 -13.94 14.09 -3.42
C ASN A 109 -13.80 15.45 -4.14
N GLY A 110 -13.33 16.48 -3.46
CA GLY A 110 -13.11 17.80 -4.05
C GLY A 110 -11.91 17.86 -5.01
N PRO A 111 -11.78 18.93 -5.81
CA PRO A 111 -10.75 19.04 -6.84
C PRO A 111 -9.32 18.86 -6.32
N ALA A 112 -8.98 19.49 -5.19
CA ALA A 112 -7.67 19.35 -4.55
C ALA A 112 -7.49 17.95 -3.98
N GLY A 113 -8.55 17.40 -3.38
CA GLY A 113 -8.63 16.02 -2.94
C GLY A 113 -8.28 15.00 -4.04
N GLN A 114 -8.79 15.19 -5.26
CA GLN A 114 -8.49 14.32 -6.40
C GLN A 114 -7.01 14.39 -6.81
N VAL A 115 -6.39 15.59 -6.77
CA VAL A 115 -4.95 15.76 -7.03
C VAL A 115 -4.13 14.95 -6.02
N VAL A 116 -4.44 15.08 -4.72
CA VAL A 116 -3.78 14.33 -3.64
C VAL A 116 -3.97 12.82 -3.84
N ALA A 117 -5.20 12.36 -4.07
CA ALA A 117 -5.49 10.94 -4.25
C ALA A 117 -4.78 10.34 -5.48
N PHE A 118 -4.72 11.07 -6.60
CA PHE A 118 -3.99 10.65 -7.78
C PHE A 118 -2.50 10.48 -7.50
N LYS A 119 -1.87 11.48 -6.87
CA LYS A 119 -0.44 11.47 -6.56
C LYS A 119 -0.09 10.42 -5.52
N LEU A 120 -0.90 10.26 -4.48
CA LEU A 120 -0.75 9.21 -3.46
C LEU A 120 -0.84 7.81 -4.09
N ARG A 121 -1.85 7.55 -4.93
CA ARG A 121 -1.97 6.29 -5.68
C ARG A 121 -0.69 5.99 -6.48
N ARG A 122 -0.17 6.98 -7.19
CA ARG A 122 1.06 6.82 -7.99
C ARG A 122 2.27 6.53 -7.09
N ARG A 123 2.40 7.24 -5.96
CA ARG A 123 3.49 7.00 -4.99
C ARG A 123 3.45 5.57 -4.43
N LEU A 124 2.28 5.10 -3.97
CA LEU A 124 2.11 3.76 -3.44
C LEU A 124 2.42 2.69 -4.51
N TYR A 125 1.87 2.85 -5.72
CA TYR A 125 2.13 1.90 -6.80
C TYR A 125 3.61 1.88 -7.23
N ASN A 126 4.28 3.04 -7.29
CA ASN A 126 5.70 3.10 -7.64
C ASN A 126 6.56 2.35 -6.61
N GLN A 127 6.22 2.42 -5.32
CA GLN A 127 6.89 1.63 -4.29
C GLN A 127 6.70 0.12 -4.51
N ILE A 128 5.52 -0.33 -4.95
CA ILE A 128 5.26 -1.75 -5.27
C ILE A 128 5.96 -2.17 -6.57
N ALA A 129 5.87 -1.36 -7.63
CA ALA A 129 6.50 -1.63 -8.91
C ALA A 129 8.04 -1.65 -8.84
N GLY A 130 8.60 -0.98 -7.83
CA GLY A 130 10.03 -1.00 -7.50
C GLY A 130 10.47 -2.23 -6.69
N ILE A 131 9.61 -3.22 -6.46
CA ILE A 131 10.03 -4.53 -5.95
C ILE A 131 10.75 -5.22 -7.12
N ARG A 132 12.08 -5.14 -7.15
CA ARG A 132 12.94 -5.74 -8.19
C ARG A 132 14.22 -6.28 -7.57
N ILE A 133 14.80 -7.27 -8.25
CA ILE A 133 16.20 -7.64 -8.08
C ILE A 133 17.03 -6.65 -8.92
N ASP A 134 18.11 -6.10 -8.37
CA ASP A 134 19.08 -5.39 -9.19
C ASP A 134 20.05 -6.36 -9.89
N GLU A 135 20.88 -5.83 -10.79
CA GLU A 135 21.82 -6.60 -11.62
C GLU A 135 22.82 -7.44 -10.80
N MET A 136 22.96 -7.15 -9.50
CA MET A 136 23.88 -7.84 -8.57
C MET A 136 23.18 -8.90 -7.72
N GLY A 137 21.90 -9.20 -7.98
CA GLY A 137 21.14 -10.15 -7.16
C GLY A 137 20.73 -9.58 -5.79
N CYS A 138 20.97 -8.29 -5.54
CA CYS A 138 20.69 -7.66 -4.26
C CYS A 138 19.22 -7.19 -4.21
N LEU A 139 18.58 -7.54 -3.09
CA LEU A 139 17.19 -7.18 -2.81
C LEU A 139 17.08 -5.69 -2.48
N ARG A 140 16.45 -4.91 -3.35
CA ARG A 140 15.98 -3.58 -2.98
C ARG A 140 14.47 -3.61 -2.75
N ASN A 141 14.03 -2.91 -1.69
CA ASN A 141 12.66 -2.47 -1.44
C ASN A 141 11.70 -3.39 -0.61
N PHE A 142 12.13 -3.84 0.57
CA PHE A 142 11.24 -4.36 1.62
C PHE A 142 10.10 -3.38 1.97
N ARG A 143 10.31 -2.08 1.76
CA ARG A 143 9.25 -1.08 1.90
C ARG A 143 8.12 -1.33 0.90
N GLY A 144 8.45 -1.56 -0.37
CA GLY A 144 7.50 -1.92 -1.42
C GLY A 144 6.68 -3.17 -1.06
N ALA A 145 7.34 -4.21 -0.55
CA ALA A 145 6.66 -5.42 -0.06
C ALA A 145 5.67 -5.11 1.07
N LYS A 146 6.09 -4.33 2.07
CA LYS A 146 5.20 -3.91 3.17
C LYS A 146 4.04 -3.01 2.70
N ILE A 147 4.26 -2.22 1.65
CA ILE A 147 3.22 -1.37 1.03
C ILE A 147 2.24 -2.23 0.23
N LEU A 148 2.73 -3.24 -0.49
CA LEU A 148 1.87 -4.24 -1.12
C LEU A 148 1.00 -4.95 -0.08
N ARG A 149 1.60 -5.39 1.03
CA ARG A 149 0.88 -5.97 2.18
C ARG A 149 -0.21 -5.03 2.69
N PHE A 150 0.12 -3.76 2.90
CA PHE A 150 -0.86 -2.75 3.31
C PHE A 150 -2.01 -2.62 2.30
N CYS A 151 -1.71 -2.50 1.01
CA CYS A 151 -2.73 -2.40 -0.03
C CYS A 151 -3.64 -3.63 -0.07
N LEU A 152 -3.09 -4.84 0.01
CA LEU A 152 -3.89 -6.06 0.05
C LEU A 152 -4.74 -6.15 1.31
N ASN A 153 -4.23 -5.70 2.46
CA ASN A 153 -4.99 -5.67 3.72
C ASN A 153 -6.19 -4.71 3.67
N VAL A 154 -6.04 -3.53 3.05
CA VAL A 154 -7.08 -2.48 3.07
C VAL A 154 -8.01 -2.52 1.87
N LEU A 155 -7.56 -3.04 0.73
CA LEU A 155 -8.35 -3.15 -0.50
C LEU A 155 -8.98 -4.54 -0.66
N GLY A 156 -8.38 -5.57 -0.06
CA GLY A 156 -8.80 -6.96 -0.24
C GLY A 156 -8.43 -7.54 -1.61
N LEU A 157 -8.91 -8.76 -1.87
CA LEU A 157 -8.56 -9.52 -3.07
C LEU A 157 -9.59 -9.41 -4.22
N VAL A 158 -10.74 -8.79 -3.96
CA VAL A 158 -11.84 -8.66 -4.93
C VAL A 158 -12.18 -7.19 -5.09
N VAL A 159 -12.21 -6.72 -6.33
CA VAL A 159 -12.57 -5.33 -6.66
C VAL A 159 -14.09 -5.17 -6.58
N ASP A 160 -14.55 -4.31 -5.70
CA ASP A 160 -15.96 -3.87 -5.67
C ASP A 160 -16.20 -2.88 -6.81
N GLN A 161 -17.05 -3.24 -7.77
CA GLN A 161 -17.34 -2.40 -8.93
C GLN A 161 -18.29 -1.24 -8.64
N ASN A 162 -19.07 -1.32 -7.54
CA ASN A 162 -20.22 -0.45 -7.30
C ASN A 162 -19.94 0.64 -6.26
N ASN A 163 -18.99 0.42 -5.34
CA ASN A 163 -18.77 1.33 -4.19
C ASN A 163 -17.37 1.97 -4.17
N ASP A 164 -16.65 1.99 -5.30
CA ASP A 164 -15.24 2.36 -5.34
C ASP A 164 -14.95 3.66 -6.11
N THR A 165 -14.33 4.64 -5.44
CA THR A 165 -13.85 5.89 -6.06
C THR A 165 -12.83 5.57 -7.16
N LYS A 166 -12.77 6.42 -8.18
CA LYS A 166 -11.91 6.20 -9.37
C LYS A 166 -10.44 5.91 -8.99
N HIS A 167 -9.89 6.63 -8.02
CA HIS A 167 -8.50 6.47 -7.60
C HIS A 167 -8.24 5.22 -6.78
N ARG A 168 -9.14 4.88 -5.85
CA ARG A 168 -9.04 3.64 -5.05
C ARG A 168 -9.17 2.42 -5.96
N ARG A 169 -10.18 2.39 -6.85
CA ARG A 169 -10.35 1.34 -7.87
C ARG A 169 -9.13 1.17 -8.76
N ALA A 170 -8.55 2.28 -9.22
CA ALA A 170 -7.36 2.25 -10.07
C ALA A 170 -6.14 1.70 -9.33
N LEU A 171 -5.95 2.05 -8.05
CA LEU A 171 -4.89 1.45 -7.22
C LEU A 171 -5.14 -0.05 -7.05
N HIS A 172 -6.36 -0.43 -6.69
CA HIS A 172 -6.74 -1.81 -6.41
C HIS A 172 -6.49 -2.73 -7.61
N LYS A 173 -6.97 -2.33 -8.80
CA LYS A 173 -6.70 -3.07 -10.04
C LYS A 173 -5.20 -3.21 -10.31
N ALA A 174 -4.42 -2.15 -10.13
CA ALA A 174 -2.98 -2.17 -10.38
C ALA A 174 -2.24 -3.07 -9.40
N VAL A 175 -2.61 -3.03 -8.12
CA VAL A 175 -2.06 -3.88 -7.06
C VAL A 175 -2.36 -5.35 -7.37
N LEU A 176 -3.61 -5.71 -7.64
CA LEU A 176 -3.97 -7.10 -7.95
C LEU A 176 -3.30 -7.57 -9.24
N ALA A 177 -3.22 -6.74 -10.28
CA ALA A 177 -2.53 -7.08 -11.51
C ALA A 177 -1.04 -7.35 -11.28
N TRP A 178 -0.37 -6.52 -10.47
CA TRP A 178 1.02 -6.74 -10.09
C TRP A 178 1.16 -8.07 -9.32
N THR A 179 0.33 -8.30 -8.31
CA THR A 179 0.35 -9.53 -7.50
C THR A 179 0.17 -10.77 -8.36
N LYS A 180 -0.84 -10.79 -9.24
CA LYS A 180 -1.09 -11.92 -10.16
C LYS A 180 0.11 -12.24 -11.02
N LYS A 181 0.78 -11.21 -11.55
CA LYS A 181 1.89 -11.37 -12.49
C LYS A 181 3.20 -11.77 -11.82
N HIS A 182 3.46 -11.30 -10.60
CA HIS A 182 4.80 -11.34 -10.01
C HIS A 182 4.91 -12.20 -8.74
N PHE A 183 3.80 -12.49 -8.05
CA PHE A 183 3.87 -13.11 -6.73
C PHE A 183 4.43 -14.54 -6.75
N VAL A 184 4.01 -15.38 -7.70
CA VAL A 184 4.49 -16.78 -7.79
C VAL A 184 6.01 -16.81 -8.00
N TRP A 185 6.51 -16.03 -8.95
CA TRP A 185 7.95 -15.91 -9.19
C TRP A 185 8.69 -15.38 -7.95
N LEU A 186 8.14 -14.36 -7.28
CA LEU A 186 8.72 -13.79 -6.06
C LEU A 186 8.78 -14.83 -4.93
N HIS A 187 7.74 -15.64 -4.77
CA HIS A 187 7.69 -16.68 -3.75
C HIS A 187 8.72 -17.79 -4.02
N SER A 188 8.88 -18.21 -5.28
CA SER A 188 9.84 -19.24 -5.66
C SER A 188 11.30 -18.81 -5.50
N HIS A 189 11.63 -17.55 -5.81
CA HIS A 189 13.02 -17.08 -5.80
C HIS A 189 13.40 -16.34 -4.51
N HIS A 190 12.43 -15.69 -3.85
CA HIS A 190 12.63 -14.86 -2.67
C HIS A 190 11.50 -15.03 -1.64
N PRO A 191 11.35 -16.22 -1.03
CA PRO A 191 10.22 -16.54 -0.16
C PRO A 191 10.06 -15.56 1.01
N ARG A 192 11.16 -15.14 1.67
CA ARG A 192 11.10 -14.15 2.77
C ARG A 192 10.51 -12.80 2.34
N LEU A 193 10.76 -12.38 1.09
CA LEU A 193 10.21 -11.13 0.56
C LEU A 193 8.74 -11.32 0.17
N ALA A 194 8.39 -12.47 -0.42
CA ALA A 194 7.00 -12.82 -0.71
C ALA A 194 6.15 -12.89 0.57
N GLU A 195 6.66 -13.51 1.63
CA GLU A 195 6.03 -13.54 2.96
C GLU A 195 5.83 -12.12 3.51
N SER A 196 6.80 -11.22 3.30
CA SER A 196 6.68 -9.81 3.71
C SER A 196 5.60 -9.04 2.95
N CYS A 197 5.19 -9.51 1.76
CA CYS A 197 4.06 -8.99 0.99
C CYS A 197 2.71 -9.47 1.52
N LEU A 198 2.68 -10.54 2.31
CA LEU A 198 1.45 -11.10 2.86
C LEU A 198 1.16 -10.53 4.26
N GLY A 199 -0.12 -10.31 4.53
CA GLY A 199 -0.60 -9.91 5.85
C GLY A 199 -1.11 -11.12 6.63
N ASN A 200 -1.40 -10.94 7.93
CA ASN A 200 -1.84 -12.03 8.81
C ASN A 200 -3.15 -12.72 8.39
N HIS A 201 -3.90 -12.12 7.47
CA HIS A 201 -5.16 -12.66 6.95
C HIS A 201 -5.04 -13.16 5.51
N ILE A 202 -3.85 -13.14 4.92
CA ILE A 202 -3.61 -13.56 3.54
C ILE A 202 -2.62 -14.72 3.54
N THR A 203 -3.03 -15.85 2.98
CA THR A 203 -2.17 -17.01 2.80
C THR A 203 -1.98 -17.30 1.31
N TYR A 204 -0.84 -17.90 0.97
CA TYR A 204 -0.57 -18.41 -0.37
C TYR A 204 -0.81 -19.91 -0.41
N ASP A 205 -1.67 -20.33 -1.33
CA ASP A 205 -1.97 -21.72 -1.66
C ASP A 205 -1.23 -22.05 -2.97
N ALA A 206 -0.07 -22.69 -2.82
CA ALA A 206 0.82 -23.01 -3.94
C ALA A 206 0.26 -24.10 -4.85
N GLU A 207 -0.54 -25.04 -4.30
CA GLU A 207 -1.16 -26.12 -5.06
C GLU A 207 -2.16 -25.57 -6.09
N HIS A 208 -2.94 -24.57 -5.68
CA HIS A 208 -3.97 -23.96 -6.53
C HIS A 208 -3.54 -22.62 -7.14
N LEU A 209 -2.27 -22.22 -6.98
CA LEU A 209 -1.71 -20.94 -7.42
C LEU A 209 -2.61 -19.74 -7.08
N ARG A 210 -3.00 -19.61 -5.81
CA ARG A 210 -3.93 -18.55 -5.38
C ARG A 210 -3.55 -17.94 -4.04
N LEU A 211 -3.94 -16.68 -3.83
CA LEU A 211 -3.99 -16.09 -2.49
C LEU A 211 -5.38 -16.27 -1.90
N ALA A 212 -5.46 -16.61 -0.62
CA ALA A 212 -6.69 -16.68 0.15
C ALA A 212 -6.70 -15.57 1.21
N TYR A 213 -7.77 -14.79 1.27
CA TYR A 213 -8.00 -13.78 2.30
C TYR A 213 -9.10 -14.26 3.23
N THR A 214 -8.76 -14.48 4.50
CA THR A 214 -9.72 -14.87 5.53
C THR A 214 -10.30 -13.61 6.17
N HIS A 215 -11.58 -13.33 5.89
CA HIS A 215 -12.26 -12.19 6.50
C HIS A 215 -12.44 -12.44 7.99
N PRO A 216 -12.06 -11.49 8.86
CA PRO A 216 -12.34 -11.59 10.29
C PRO A 216 -13.84 -11.69 10.50
N ALA A 217 -14.26 -12.80 11.08
CA ALA A 217 -15.66 -13.18 11.11
C ALA A 217 -16.49 -12.26 12.02
N LYS A 218 -17.77 -12.09 11.67
CA LYS A 218 -18.84 -11.75 12.62
C LYS A 218 -19.61 -13.03 12.99
N GLY A 219 -18.93 -14.15 13.26
CA GLY A 219 -19.57 -15.46 13.48
C GLY A 219 -18.63 -16.68 13.29
N PRO A 220 -19.16 -17.92 13.36
CA PRO A 220 -18.36 -19.15 13.44
C PRO A 220 -17.64 -19.58 12.15
N ILE A 221 -17.95 -18.97 10.99
CA ILE A 221 -17.24 -19.23 9.73
C ILE A 221 -16.88 -17.88 9.12
N GLY A 222 -15.58 -17.61 8.99
CA GLY A 222 -15.10 -16.44 8.25
C GLY A 222 -15.24 -16.68 6.75
N ASN A 223 -15.85 -15.74 6.02
CA ASN A 223 -15.84 -15.80 4.56
C ASN A 223 -14.38 -15.74 4.05
N VAL A 224 -14.06 -16.52 3.02
CA VAL A 224 -12.75 -16.50 2.37
C VAL A 224 -12.90 -15.94 0.96
N SER A 225 -12.01 -15.04 0.57
CA SER A 225 -11.92 -14.54 -0.81
C SER A 225 -10.63 -15.03 -1.45
N TYR A 226 -10.68 -15.36 -2.75
CA TYR A 226 -9.52 -15.88 -3.46
C TYR A 226 -9.07 -14.95 -4.58
N LEU A 227 -7.76 -14.93 -4.82
CA LEU A 227 -7.12 -14.32 -6.00
C LEU A 227 -6.30 -15.37 -6.72
N ALA A 228 -6.75 -15.83 -7.90
CA ALA A 228 -5.94 -16.67 -8.77
C ALA A 228 -4.71 -15.89 -9.27
N LEU A 229 -3.54 -16.54 -9.25
CA LEU A 229 -2.25 -16.01 -9.68
C LEU A 229 -1.82 -16.65 -11.00
N ASN A 230 -0.93 -15.95 -11.72
CA ASN A 230 -0.33 -16.51 -12.92
C ASN A 230 0.87 -17.39 -12.52
N PRO A 231 1.14 -18.49 -13.24
CA PRO A 231 2.36 -19.26 -13.02
C PRO A 231 3.60 -18.37 -13.24
N ALA A 232 4.70 -18.70 -12.56
CA ALA A 232 5.96 -18.01 -12.79
C ALA A 232 6.40 -18.23 -14.25
N PRO A 233 6.94 -17.21 -14.94
CA PRO A 233 7.57 -17.43 -16.23
C PRO A 233 8.71 -18.45 -16.06
N PRO A 234 8.92 -19.34 -17.06
CA PRO A 234 9.98 -20.33 -16.99
C PRO A 234 11.34 -19.65 -16.80
N PRO A 235 12.29 -20.28 -16.08
CA PRO A 235 13.64 -19.75 -15.95
C PRO A 235 14.24 -19.54 -17.35
N PRO A 236 15.07 -18.49 -17.56
CA PRO A 236 15.76 -18.31 -18.83
C PRO A 236 16.60 -19.56 -19.12
N GLU A 237 16.52 -20.07 -20.35
CA GLU A 237 17.33 -21.21 -20.78
C GLU A 237 18.81 -20.91 -20.49
N PRO A 238 19.57 -21.89 -19.95
CA PRO A 238 20.99 -21.70 -19.77
C PRO A 238 21.59 -21.38 -21.14
N VAL A 239 22.27 -20.23 -21.23
CA VAL A 239 23.04 -19.86 -22.41
C VAL A 239 24.01 -21.01 -22.63
N ALA A 240 23.72 -21.87 -23.62
CA ALA A 240 24.60 -22.95 -24.00
C ALA A 240 25.96 -22.31 -24.23
N ALA A 241 26.96 -22.71 -23.44
CA ALA A 241 28.34 -22.29 -23.63
C ALA A 241 28.67 -22.55 -25.10
N SER A 242 28.74 -21.48 -25.88
CA SER A 242 29.14 -21.52 -27.27
C SER A 242 30.47 -22.25 -27.30
N ALA A 243 30.48 -23.43 -27.93
CA ALA A 243 31.67 -24.21 -28.16
C ALA A 243 32.74 -23.27 -28.75
N VAL A 244 33.79 -23.04 -27.98
CA VAL A 244 35.00 -22.41 -28.49
C VAL A 244 35.55 -23.40 -29.52
N PRO A 245 35.69 -23.03 -30.80
CA PRO A 245 36.39 -23.90 -31.74
C PRO A 245 37.85 -23.91 -31.32
N ASN A 246 38.37 -25.10 -31.00
CA ASN A 246 39.80 -25.31 -30.85
C ASN A 246 40.50 -24.88 -32.15
N ALA A 247 41.40 -23.90 -32.01
CA ALA A 247 42.39 -23.53 -33.02
C ALA A 247 43.77 -23.91 -32.49
#